data_AF-A0A6S4T8Z6-F1
#
_entry.id   AF-A0A6S4T8Z6-F1
#
_cell.length_a   1.000
_cell.length_b   1.000
_cell.length_c   1.000
_cell.angle_alpha   90.00
_cell.angle_beta   90.00
_cell.angle_gamma   90.00
#
_symmetry.space_group_name_H-M   'P 1'
#
loop_
_entity.id
_entity.type
_entity.pdbx_description
1 polymer ?
#
loop_
_entity_poly.entity_id
_entity_poly.type
_entity_poly.pdbx_seq_one_letter_code
_entity_poly.pdbx_strand_id
1 'polypeptide(L)'
;MTDEVRRSAIPQASYQEQQLPEYDGNPLISALPPIPGFQEVVAQLQALPAFDPQEALLDGRVRAHAIARLLHGFFQPLTHHLELEGKISLMIRQGYIGRNPANGAWYSHLQNGYRRVEEEDLDVAIYQSVSSTASSLSLFGCSGCGKTRTLERILGMYPQALHHPEYNITQLTYLKVDCPIDGDLDELCLSFFNQVDRVLGTHYSRSHGRKKLGTKRLLASMCQIANLHALGCVLKVMKI
;
A
#
# COMPACT_ATOMS: atom_id res chain seq x y z
N MET A 1 -12.38 0.12 26.38
CA MET A 1 -11.55 -1.10 26.33
C MET A 1 -11.56 -1.60 24.89
N THR A 2 -10.81 -0.94 23.99
CA THR A 2 -10.53 -1.35 22.60
C THR A 2 -9.69 -0.25 21.95
N ASP A 3 -8.36 -0.33 22.06
CA ASP A 3 -7.46 0.25 21.04
C ASP A 3 -6.03 -0.29 21.14
N GLU A 4 -5.87 -1.55 21.57
CA GLU A 4 -4.62 -2.28 21.36
C GLU A 4 -4.68 -2.94 19.98
N VAL A 5 -4.61 -2.12 18.94
CA VAL A 5 -4.26 -2.63 17.61
C VAL A 5 -2.81 -3.10 17.71
N ARG A 6 -2.64 -4.42 17.77
CA ARG A 6 -1.38 -5.16 17.73
C ARG A 6 -0.30 -4.40 16.96
N ARG A 7 0.66 -3.80 17.67
CA ARG A 7 1.95 -3.38 17.10
C ARG A 7 2.74 -4.64 16.76
N SER A 8 2.37 -5.32 15.68
CA SER A 8 3.23 -6.35 15.11
C SER A 8 4.53 -5.67 14.71
N ALA A 9 5.67 -6.19 15.20
CA ALA A 9 6.97 -5.71 14.78
C ALA A 9 7.07 -5.77 13.25
N ILE A 10 7.62 -4.72 12.63
CA ILE A 10 7.80 -4.68 11.17
C ILE A 10 8.70 -5.88 10.79
N PRO A 11 8.24 -6.76 9.88
CA PRO A 11 9.01 -7.94 9.49
C PRO A 11 10.31 -7.54 8.80
N GLN A 12 11.33 -8.37 8.99
CA GLN A 12 12.61 -8.23 8.31
C GLN A 12 12.49 -8.69 6.87
N ALA A 13 13.14 -7.97 5.95
CA ALA A 13 13.20 -8.31 4.55
C ALA A 13 13.97 -9.63 4.34
N SER A 14 13.42 -10.49 3.49
CA SER A 14 14.07 -11.70 3.00
C SER A 14 14.16 -11.61 1.48
N TYR A 15 15.37 -11.64 0.94
CA TYR A 15 15.60 -11.43 -0.47
C TYR A 15 15.51 -12.74 -1.26
N GLN A 16 14.77 -12.70 -2.35
CA GLN A 16 14.54 -13.84 -3.25
C GLN A 16 15.11 -13.53 -4.62
N GLU A 17 15.57 -14.57 -5.32
CA GLU A 17 15.99 -14.47 -6.72
C GLU A 17 14.81 -14.01 -7.59
N GLN A 18 15.09 -13.13 -8.56
CA GLN A 18 14.07 -12.64 -9.48
C GLN A 18 14.18 -13.32 -10.83
N GLN A 19 13.06 -13.37 -11.53
CA GLN A 19 12.97 -14.01 -12.85
C GLN A 19 13.31 -13.04 -13.99
N LEU A 20 13.44 -11.74 -13.69
CA LEU A 20 13.60 -10.67 -14.66
C LEU A 20 14.86 -9.84 -14.33
N PRO A 21 15.74 -9.59 -15.33
CA PRO A 21 16.95 -8.81 -15.13
C PRO A 21 16.72 -7.41 -14.56
N GLU A 22 15.59 -6.77 -14.89
CA GLU A 22 15.24 -5.44 -14.37
C GLU A 22 14.84 -5.43 -12.89
N TYR A 23 14.50 -6.59 -12.33
CA TYR A 23 14.16 -6.76 -10.91
C TYR A 23 15.35 -7.27 -10.09
N ASP A 24 16.31 -7.92 -10.75
CA ASP A 24 17.51 -8.42 -10.12
C ASP A 24 18.34 -7.30 -9.49
N GLY A 25 18.95 -7.62 -8.33
CA GLY A 25 19.78 -6.69 -7.59
C GLY A 25 19.04 -5.46 -7.04
N ASN A 26 17.70 -5.47 -7.00
CA ASN A 26 16.90 -4.44 -6.34
C ASN A 26 16.29 -4.96 -5.03
N PRO A 27 16.87 -4.63 -3.86
CA PRO A 27 16.40 -5.09 -2.55
C PRO A 27 14.92 -4.83 -2.28
N LEU A 28 14.35 -3.74 -2.79
CA LEU A 28 12.94 -3.38 -2.60
C LEU A 28 11.99 -4.29 -3.38
N ILE A 29 12.46 -4.90 -4.47
CA ILE A 29 11.68 -5.85 -5.27
C ILE A 29 11.94 -7.27 -4.76
N SER A 30 13.20 -7.62 -4.53
CA SER A 30 13.60 -8.97 -4.08
C SER A 30 13.02 -9.35 -2.71
N ALA A 31 12.65 -8.37 -1.88
CA ALA A 31 12.00 -8.61 -0.60
C ALA A 31 10.48 -8.82 -0.67
N LEU A 32 9.85 -8.60 -1.82
CA LEU A 32 8.42 -8.83 -2.02
C LEU A 32 8.14 -10.34 -2.17
N PRO A 33 6.89 -10.78 -1.90
CA PRO A 33 6.46 -12.12 -2.26
C PRO A 33 6.75 -12.43 -3.74
N PRO A 34 7.01 -13.70 -4.10
CA PRO A 34 7.22 -14.08 -5.50
C PRO A 34 5.96 -13.76 -6.32
N ILE A 35 6.12 -13.57 -7.63
CA ILE A 35 4.98 -13.33 -8.52
C ILE A 35 4.17 -14.64 -8.58
N PRO A 36 2.94 -14.66 -8.03
CA PRO A 36 2.17 -15.89 -7.94
C PRO A 36 1.66 -16.34 -9.30
N GLY A 37 1.54 -17.65 -9.49
CA GLY A 37 0.79 -18.21 -10.61
C GLY A 37 -0.73 -18.01 -10.44
N PHE A 38 -1.50 -18.13 -11.51
CA PHE A 38 -2.96 -17.90 -11.46
C PHE A 38 -3.68 -18.73 -10.39
N GLN A 39 -3.33 -20.01 -10.24
CA GLN A 39 -3.95 -20.89 -9.23
C GLN A 39 -3.60 -20.47 -7.79
N GLU A 40 -2.40 -19.95 -7.58
CA GLU A 40 -1.98 -19.44 -6.28
C GLU A 40 -2.72 -18.15 -5.92
N VAL A 41 -2.92 -17.25 -6.90
CA VAL A 41 -3.75 -16.05 -6.69
C VAL A 41 -5.18 -16.43 -6.33
N VAL A 42 -5.77 -17.41 -7.03
CA VAL A 42 -7.11 -17.91 -6.69
C VAL A 42 -7.13 -18.44 -5.26
N ALA A 43 -6.16 -19.28 -4.88
CA ALA A 43 -6.09 -19.85 -3.54
C ALA A 43 -5.92 -18.78 -2.45
N GLN A 44 -5.09 -17.76 -2.67
CA GLN A 44 -4.85 -16.67 -1.71
C GLN A 44 -6.05 -15.72 -1.58
N LEU A 45 -6.73 -15.41 -2.69
CA LEU A 45 -7.88 -14.53 -2.67
C LEU A 45 -9.13 -15.21 -2.17
N GLN A 46 -9.30 -16.52 -2.40
CA GLN A 46 -10.51 -17.25 -2.03
C GLN A 46 -10.71 -17.25 -0.52
N ALA A 47 -11.95 -16.99 -0.10
CA ALA A 47 -12.40 -17.30 1.26
C ALA A 47 -13.67 -18.13 1.15
N LEU A 48 -13.59 -19.35 1.66
CA LEU A 48 -14.75 -20.19 1.83
C LEU A 48 -15.20 -20.10 3.29
N PRO A 49 -16.49 -19.83 3.54
CA PRO A 49 -17.04 -19.85 4.89
C PRO A 49 -16.99 -21.27 5.45
N ALA A 50 -16.89 -21.39 6.78
CA ALA A 50 -17.17 -22.66 7.44
C ALA A 50 -18.62 -23.07 7.11
N PHE A 51 -18.82 -24.33 6.78
CA PHE A 51 -20.12 -24.91 6.48
C PHE A 51 -20.24 -26.26 7.16
N ASP A 52 -21.31 -26.45 7.93
CA ASP A 52 -21.72 -27.73 8.48
C ASP A 52 -23.06 -28.13 7.84
N PRO A 53 -23.17 -29.29 7.18
CA PRO A 53 -24.42 -29.77 6.59
C PRO A 53 -25.61 -29.82 7.57
N GLN A 54 -25.36 -29.99 8.88
CA GLN A 54 -26.41 -29.96 9.90
C GLN A 54 -27.06 -28.58 10.04
N GLU A 55 -26.40 -27.51 9.59
CA GLU A 55 -26.97 -26.16 9.61
C GLU A 55 -28.25 -26.04 8.76
N ALA A 56 -28.43 -26.90 7.76
CA ALA A 56 -29.65 -26.97 6.97
C ALA A 56 -30.88 -27.36 7.81
N LEU A 57 -30.66 -28.10 8.90
CA LEU A 57 -31.67 -28.61 9.82
C LEU A 57 -31.97 -27.65 10.98
N LEU A 58 -31.22 -26.55 11.11
CA LEU A 58 -31.45 -25.56 12.16
C LEU A 58 -32.81 -24.87 11.99
N ASP A 59 -33.34 -24.36 13.11
CA ASP A 59 -34.50 -23.46 13.09
C ASP A 59 -34.26 -22.29 12.13
N GLY A 60 -35.33 -21.84 11.47
CA GLY A 60 -35.27 -20.82 10.42
C GLY A 60 -34.57 -19.53 10.87
N ARG A 61 -34.74 -19.11 12.13
CA ARG A 61 -34.07 -17.90 12.65
C ARG A 61 -32.57 -18.13 12.81
N VAL A 62 -32.18 -19.26 13.39
CA VAL A 62 -30.77 -19.61 13.61
C VAL A 62 -30.05 -19.83 12.27
N ARG A 63 -30.72 -20.49 11.31
CA ARG A 63 -30.19 -20.70 9.96
C ARG A 63 -29.92 -19.37 9.23
N ALA A 64 -30.74 -18.34 9.44
CA ALA A 64 -30.47 -17.00 8.89
C ALA A 64 -29.17 -16.40 9.44
N HIS A 65 -28.88 -16.58 10.74
CA HIS A 65 -27.60 -16.18 11.33
C HIS A 65 -26.42 -17.01 10.79
N ALA A 66 -26.63 -18.31 10.50
CA ALA A 66 -25.62 -19.12 9.83
C ALA A 66 -25.30 -18.55 8.44
N ILE A 67 -26.31 -18.19 7.63
CA ILE A 67 -26.13 -17.58 6.30
C ILE A 67 -25.43 -16.21 6.37
N ALA A 68 -25.65 -15.43 7.44
CA ALA A 68 -25.02 -14.12 7.59
C ALA A 68 -23.48 -14.17 7.56
N ARG A 69 -22.86 -15.33 7.86
CA ARG A 69 -21.40 -15.51 7.72
C ARG A 69 -20.90 -15.28 6.30
N LEU A 70 -21.74 -15.50 5.29
CA LEU A 70 -21.40 -15.30 3.88
C LEU A 70 -21.08 -13.82 3.56
N LEU A 71 -21.71 -12.88 4.27
CA LEU A 71 -21.56 -11.44 4.02
C LEU A 71 -20.10 -10.99 4.14
N HIS A 72 -19.34 -11.57 5.08
CA HIS A 72 -17.95 -11.20 5.37
C HIS A 72 -16.95 -12.35 5.18
N GLY A 73 -17.41 -13.61 5.24
CA GLY A 73 -16.57 -14.81 5.18
C GLY A 73 -16.47 -15.49 3.81
N PHE A 74 -17.22 -15.03 2.81
CA PHE A 74 -17.15 -15.59 1.45
C PHE A 74 -16.51 -14.61 0.47
N PHE A 75 -15.54 -15.10 -0.31
CA PHE A 75 -14.96 -14.39 -1.45
C PHE A 75 -14.59 -15.39 -2.54
N GLN A 76 -15.26 -15.31 -3.69
CA GLN A 76 -14.93 -16.11 -4.87
C GLN A 76 -14.14 -15.27 -5.86
N PRO A 77 -12.88 -15.61 -6.14
CA PRO A 77 -12.09 -14.93 -7.18
C PRO A 77 -12.74 -15.11 -8.56
N LEU A 78 -12.75 -14.02 -9.33
CA LEU A 78 -13.25 -13.96 -10.70
C LEU A 78 -12.14 -13.39 -11.57
N THR A 79 -12.24 -13.52 -12.89
CA THR A 79 -11.20 -13.09 -13.84
C THR A 79 -10.74 -11.64 -13.61
N HIS A 80 -11.68 -10.72 -13.41
CA HIS A 80 -11.35 -9.30 -13.18
C HIS A 80 -10.62 -9.04 -11.85
N HIS A 81 -10.77 -9.92 -10.85
CA HIS A 81 -9.98 -9.86 -9.61
C HIS A 81 -8.52 -10.23 -9.88
N LEU A 82 -8.28 -11.25 -10.71
CA LEU A 82 -6.94 -11.69 -11.10
C LEU A 82 -6.25 -10.62 -11.97
N GLU A 83 -6.97 -10.01 -12.91
CA GLU A 83 -6.45 -8.90 -13.71
C GLU A 83 -6.06 -7.69 -12.86
N LEU A 84 -6.87 -7.38 -11.84
CA LEU A 84 -6.58 -6.30 -10.90
C LEU A 84 -5.34 -6.62 -10.05
N GLU A 85 -5.20 -7.86 -9.59
CA GLU A 85 -4.00 -8.33 -8.87
C GLU A 85 -2.74 -8.11 -9.72
N GLY A 86 -2.75 -8.59 -10.98
CA GLY A 86 -1.60 -8.44 -11.88
C GLY A 86 -1.23 -6.97 -12.11
N LYS A 87 -2.22 -6.08 -12.25
CA LYS A 87 -1.98 -4.63 -12.39
C LYS A 87 -1.36 -4.02 -11.13
N ILE A 88 -1.81 -4.41 -9.94
CA ILE A 88 -1.26 -3.94 -8.66
C ILE A 88 0.17 -4.47 -8.47
N SER A 89 0.38 -5.75 -8.75
CA SER A 89 1.66 -6.44 -8.70
C SER A 89 2.72 -5.74 -9.58
N LEU A 90 2.34 -5.39 -10.82
CA LEU A 90 3.16 -4.60 -11.75
C LEU A 90 3.43 -3.20 -11.20
N MET A 91 2.40 -2.48 -10.76
CA MET A 91 2.53 -1.10 -10.26
C MET A 91 3.52 -1.00 -9.10
N ILE A 92 3.44 -1.91 -8.13
CA ILE A 92 4.35 -1.92 -6.97
C ILE A 92 5.80 -2.15 -7.44
N ARG A 93 6.04 -3.19 -8.25
CA ARG A 93 7.41 -3.57 -8.69
C ARG A 93 8.02 -2.55 -9.64
N GLN A 94 7.27 -2.07 -10.64
CA GLN A 94 7.70 -1.03 -11.56
C GLN A 94 8.00 0.28 -10.84
N GLY A 95 7.21 0.60 -9.82
CA GLY A 95 7.46 1.73 -8.92
C GLY A 95 8.80 1.64 -8.18
N TYR A 96 9.39 0.45 -8.03
CA TYR A 96 10.66 0.25 -7.33
C TYR A 96 11.90 0.24 -8.21
N ILE A 97 11.78 0.02 -9.51
CA ILE A 97 12.93 -0.03 -10.43
C ILE A 97 13.79 1.23 -10.32
N GLY A 98 13.16 2.41 -10.39
CA GLY A 98 13.86 3.70 -10.29
C GLY A 98 14.39 4.05 -8.90
N ARG A 99 14.09 3.23 -7.88
CA ARG A 99 14.39 3.50 -6.46
C ARG A 99 15.29 2.45 -5.85
N ASN A 100 16.13 1.80 -6.65
CA ASN A 100 17.03 0.76 -6.15
C ASN A 100 18.04 1.34 -5.13
N PRO A 101 18.08 0.87 -3.87
CA PRO A 101 19.07 1.32 -2.90
C PRO A 101 20.48 0.77 -3.16
N ALA A 102 20.62 -0.37 -3.84
CA ALA A 102 21.92 -1.00 -4.11
C ALA A 102 22.75 -0.25 -5.16
N ASN A 103 22.13 0.54 -6.05
CA ASN A 103 22.83 1.35 -7.05
C ASN A 103 22.82 2.86 -6.75
N GLY A 104 22.31 3.26 -5.58
CA GLY A 104 22.24 4.66 -5.16
C GLY A 104 21.02 5.45 -5.67
N ALA A 105 20.18 4.88 -6.54
CA ALA A 105 19.03 5.61 -7.11
C ALA A 105 18.05 6.10 -6.03
N TRP A 106 17.82 5.29 -5.00
CA TRP A 106 17.02 5.69 -3.84
C TRP A 106 17.56 6.95 -3.13
N TYR A 107 18.88 7.02 -2.91
CA TYR A 107 19.50 8.18 -2.28
C TYR A 107 19.35 9.45 -3.14
N SER A 108 19.44 9.33 -4.47
CA SER A 108 19.17 10.44 -5.39
C SER A 108 17.74 10.97 -5.26
N HIS A 109 16.75 10.08 -5.14
CA HIS A 109 15.36 10.47 -4.87
C HIS A 109 15.19 11.22 -3.54
N LEU A 110 15.91 10.79 -2.48
CA LEU A 110 15.87 11.45 -1.19
C LEU A 110 16.46 12.86 -1.20
N GLN A 111 17.59 13.04 -1.89
CA GLN A 111 18.23 14.35 -1.99
C GLN A 111 17.35 15.34 -2.79
N ASN A 112 16.74 14.88 -3.89
CA ASN A 112 15.77 15.67 -4.63
C ASN A 112 14.58 16.07 -3.75
N GLY A 113 14.02 15.14 -2.97
CA GLY A 113 12.88 15.45 -2.10
C GLY A 113 13.23 16.39 -0.95
N TYR A 114 14.43 16.28 -0.35
CA TYR A 114 14.90 17.20 0.69
C TYR A 114 14.94 18.65 0.17
N ARG A 115 15.47 18.86 -1.03
CA ARG A 115 15.51 20.20 -1.64
C ARG A 115 14.14 20.78 -1.93
N ARG A 116 13.19 19.97 -2.37
CA ARG A 116 11.82 20.44 -2.58
C ARG A 116 11.17 20.96 -1.30
N VAL A 117 11.54 20.39 -0.15
CA VAL A 117 11.09 20.85 1.17
C VAL A 117 11.81 22.13 1.58
N GLU A 118 13.13 22.22 1.35
CA GLU A 118 13.96 23.37 1.70
C GLU A 118 13.60 24.62 0.88
N GLU A 119 13.42 24.46 -0.43
CA GLU A 119 13.13 25.55 -1.37
C GLU A 119 11.62 25.84 -1.51
N GLU A 120 10.76 25.02 -0.87
CA GLU A 120 9.28 25.05 -1.00
C GLU A 120 8.78 25.02 -2.46
N ASP A 121 9.57 24.41 -3.34
CA ASP A 121 9.33 24.26 -4.77
C ASP A 121 9.35 22.77 -5.14
N LEU A 122 8.22 22.30 -5.70
CA LEU A 122 8.02 20.90 -6.05
C LEU A 122 8.78 20.48 -7.32
N ASP A 123 9.18 21.45 -8.15
CA ASP A 123 9.81 21.19 -9.45
C ASP A 123 11.34 21.09 -9.35
N VAL A 124 11.92 21.44 -8.20
CA VAL A 124 13.37 21.36 -7.95
C VAL A 124 13.84 19.91 -7.99
N ALA A 125 14.94 19.67 -8.72
CA ALA A 125 15.65 18.41 -8.77
C ALA A 125 17.16 18.64 -8.92
N ILE A 126 17.96 18.08 -8.01
CA ILE A 126 19.43 18.07 -8.10
C ILE A 126 19.87 17.05 -9.16
N TYR A 127 19.23 15.88 -9.16
CA TYR A 127 19.53 14.76 -10.05
C TYR A 127 18.44 14.63 -11.10
N GLN A 128 18.74 15.08 -12.33
CA GLN A 128 17.84 14.99 -13.48
C GLN A 128 17.76 13.57 -14.08
N SER A 129 18.72 12.70 -13.75
CA SER A 129 18.74 11.29 -14.19
C SER A 129 17.68 10.41 -13.52
N VAL A 130 16.91 10.98 -12.59
CA VAL A 130 15.87 10.29 -11.84
C VAL A 130 14.57 10.35 -12.64
N SER A 131 14.26 9.29 -13.39
CA SER A 131 12.98 9.16 -14.09
C SER A 131 11.87 8.72 -13.13
N SER A 132 10.70 9.34 -13.24
CA SER A 132 9.52 8.89 -12.51
C SER A 132 9.00 7.60 -13.13
N THR A 133 8.98 6.50 -12.37
CA THR A 133 8.30 5.26 -12.75
C THR A 133 6.86 5.20 -12.20
N ALA A 134 6.31 6.34 -11.79
CA ALA A 134 4.98 6.41 -11.19
C ALA A 134 3.88 6.04 -12.20
N SER A 135 3.18 4.95 -11.94
CA SER A 135 1.96 4.54 -12.64
C SER A 135 0.73 4.75 -11.76
N SER A 136 -0.40 5.08 -12.36
CA SER A 136 -1.69 5.22 -11.66
C SER A 136 -2.73 4.23 -12.18
N LEU A 137 -3.65 3.83 -11.30
CA LEU A 137 -4.77 2.95 -11.60
C LEU A 137 -6.00 3.48 -10.87
N SER A 138 -7.12 3.56 -11.59
CA SER A 138 -8.40 3.96 -11.04
C SER A 138 -9.41 2.83 -11.14
N LEU A 139 -10.07 2.51 -10.02
CA LEU A 139 -11.08 1.45 -9.92
C LEU A 139 -12.46 2.07 -9.65
N PHE A 140 -13.34 2.05 -10.65
CA PHE A 140 -14.67 2.67 -10.59
C PHE A 140 -15.78 1.62 -10.48
N GLY A 141 -16.94 2.03 -9.93
CA GLY A 141 -18.14 1.20 -9.87
C GLY A 141 -19.12 1.63 -8.77
N CYS A 142 -20.33 1.06 -8.78
CA CYS A 142 -21.38 1.38 -7.80
C CYS A 142 -20.95 1.07 -6.35
N SER A 143 -21.51 1.80 -5.37
CA SER A 143 -21.28 1.49 -3.95
C SER A 143 -21.70 0.06 -3.63
N GLY A 144 -20.94 -0.63 -2.79
CA GLY A 144 -21.22 -2.02 -2.39
C GLY A 144 -20.82 -3.11 -3.40
N CYS A 145 -20.32 -2.79 -4.60
CA CYS A 145 -19.95 -3.81 -5.60
C CYS A 145 -18.63 -4.55 -5.31
N GLY A 146 -18.06 -4.40 -4.11
CA GLY A 146 -16.87 -5.16 -3.68
C GLY A 146 -15.50 -4.53 -3.95
N LYS A 147 -15.39 -3.37 -4.62
CA LYS A 147 -14.10 -2.72 -4.98
C LYS A 147 -13.08 -2.66 -3.84
N THR A 148 -13.46 -2.05 -2.73
CA THR A 148 -12.58 -1.88 -1.56
C THR A 148 -12.18 -3.22 -0.96
N ARG A 149 -13.12 -4.17 -0.89
CA ARG A 149 -12.87 -5.52 -0.35
C ARG A 149 -11.90 -6.30 -1.24
N THR A 150 -12.08 -6.25 -2.56
CA THR A 150 -11.17 -6.89 -3.52
C THR A 150 -9.77 -6.30 -3.39
N LEU A 151 -9.66 -4.97 -3.35
CA LEU A 151 -8.38 -4.28 -3.20
C LEU A 151 -7.68 -4.66 -1.89
N GLU A 152 -8.38 -4.64 -0.76
CA GLU A 152 -7.82 -5.03 0.54
C GLU A 152 -7.34 -6.48 0.57
N ARG A 153 -8.04 -7.41 -0.08
CA ARG A 153 -7.61 -8.81 -0.18
C ARG A 153 -6.34 -8.96 -1.02
N ILE A 154 -6.27 -8.27 -2.16
CA ILE A 154 -5.07 -8.27 -3.01
C ILE A 154 -3.86 -7.70 -2.25
N LEU A 155 -4.03 -6.57 -1.56
CA LEU A 155 -2.95 -5.97 -0.79
C LEU A 155 -2.53 -6.83 0.39
N GLY A 156 -3.46 -7.58 0.97
CA GLY A 156 -3.17 -8.56 2.02
C GLY A 156 -2.23 -9.69 1.59
N MET A 157 -1.98 -9.85 0.28
CA MET A 157 -0.94 -10.75 -0.24
C MET A 157 0.48 -10.20 -0.04
N TYR A 158 0.61 -8.91 0.30
CA TYR A 158 1.88 -8.23 0.50
C TYR A 158 2.07 -7.83 1.97
N PRO A 159 3.29 -7.91 2.52
CA PRO A 159 3.59 -7.25 3.78
C PRO A 159 3.37 -5.74 3.59
N GLN A 160 2.69 -5.08 4.53
CA GLN A 160 2.44 -3.65 4.41
C GLN A 160 3.73 -2.82 4.54
N ALA A 161 4.66 -3.29 5.38
CA ALA A 161 5.97 -2.71 5.59
C ALA A 161 7.03 -3.81 5.77
N LEU A 162 8.26 -3.53 5.37
CA LEU A 162 9.43 -4.39 5.51
C LEU A 162 10.63 -3.56 5.99
N HIS A 163 11.45 -4.12 6.88
CA HIS A 163 12.70 -3.49 7.28
C HIS A 163 13.89 -4.19 6.61
N HIS A 164 14.81 -3.41 6.05
CA HIS A 164 16.03 -3.86 5.39
C HIS A 164 17.24 -3.47 6.25
N PRO A 165 17.76 -4.37 7.12
CA PRO A 165 18.88 -4.05 8.02
C PRO A 165 20.12 -3.55 7.30
N GLU A 166 20.46 -4.20 6.18
CA GLU A 166 21.67 -3.91 5.39
C GLU A 166 21.69 -2.49 4.81
N TYR A 167 20.51 -1.97 4.47
CA TYR A 167 20.34 -0.64 3.91
C TYR A 167 19.83 0.39 4.93
N ASN A 168 19.43 -0.07 6.12
CA ASN A 168 18.71 0.70 7.13
C ASN A 168 17.48 1.42 6.55
N ILE A 169 16.70 0.71 5.72
CA ILE A 169 15.50 1.24 5.07
C ILE A 169 14.27 0.54 5.63
N THR A 170 13.22 1.29 5.92
CA THR A 170 11.89 0.73 6.17
C THR A 170 11.01 0.99 4.96
N GLN A 171 10.84 -0.05 4.15
CA GLN A 171 10.02 -0.05 2.93
C GLN A 171 8.53 -0.10 3.31
N LEU A 172 7.74 0.78 2.71
CA LEU A 172 6.28 0.71 2.69
C LEU A 172 5.81 0.17 1.34
N THR A 173 5.28 -1.04 1.30
CA THR A 173 4.82 -1.63 0.04
C THR A 173 3.55 -0.93 -0.48
N TYR A 174 2.63 -0.62 0.42
CA TYR A 174 1.43 0.14 0.10
C TYR A 174 0.95 1.00 1.28
N LEU A 175 0.26 2.09 0.97
CA LEU A 175 -0.42 2.93 1.95
C LEU A 175 -1.83 3.26 1.47
N LYS A 176 -2.82 2.94 2.30
CA LYS A 176 -4.21 3.34 2.07
C LYS A 176 -4.46 4.66 2.77
N VAL A 177 -4.91 5.66 2.02
CA VAL A 177 -5.20 7.01 2.51
C VAL A 177 -6.64 7.36 2.17
N ASP A 178 -7.39 7.82 3.16
CA ASP A 178 -8.73 8.33 2.97
C ASP A 178 -8.64 9.77 2.44
N CYS A 179 -9.29 10.02 1.30
CA CYS A 179 -9.34 11.35 0.72
C CYS A 179 -10.46 12.18 1.35
N PRO A 180 -10.22 13.47 1.61
CA PRO A 180 -11.27 14.38 2.04
C PRO A 180 -12.31 14.57 0.94
N ILE A 181 -13.57 14.78 1.36
CA ILE A 181 -14.72 14.91 0.44
C ILE A 181 -14.55 16.13 -0.47
N ASP A 182 -14.04 17.23 0.09
CA ASP A 182 -13.88 18.50 -0.62
C ASP A 182 -12.55 18.60 -1.37
N GLY A 183 -11.75 17.52 -1.39
CA GLY A 183 -10.47 17.47 -2.11
C GLY A 183 -9.36 18.32 -1.50
N ASP A 184 -9.52 18.76 -0.24
CA ASP A 184 -8.55 19.58 0.47
C ASP A 184 -7.16 18.91 0.56
N LEU A 185 -6.13 19.62 0.10
CA LEU A 185 -4.78 19.05 0.01
C LEU A 185 -4.10 18.97 1.38
N ASP A 186 -4.43 19.87 2.30
CA ASP A 186 -3.86 19.86 3.66
C ASP A 186 -4.40 18.65 4.42
N GLU A 187 -5.72 18.41 4.37
CA GLU A 187 -6.35 17.23 4.96
C GLU A 187 -5.85 15.93 4.33
N LEU A 188 -5.61 15.89 3.01
CA LEU A 188 -4.99 14.74 2.36
C LEU A 188 -3.58 14.46 2.91
N CYS A 189 -2.74 15.49 3.07
CA CYS A 189 -1.40 15.34 3.62
C CYS A 189 -1.45 14.88 5.09
N LEU A 190 -2.36 15.43 5.88
CA LEU A 190 -2.57 15.01 7.27
C LEU A 190 -3.04 13.56 7.37
N SER A 191 -3.99 13.15 6.52
CA SER A 191 -4.46 11.77 6.39
C SER A 191 -3.30 10.83 6.04
N PHE A 192 -2.46 11.22 5.08
CA PHE A 192 -1.24 10.49 4.72
C PHE A 192 -0.29 10.33 5.92
N PHE A 193 0.07 11.41 6.61
CA PHE A 193 0.99 11.34 7.75
C PHE A 193 0.46 10.47 8.89
N ASN A 194 -0.84 10.58 9.19
CA ASN A 194 -1.49 9.74 10.20
C ASN A 194 -1.43 8.26 9.83
N GLN A 195 -1.60 7.90 8.56
CA GLN A 195 -1.54 6.51 8.13
C GLN A 195 -0.09 5.97 8.15
N VAL A 196 0.90 6.78 7.78
CA VAL A 196 2.31 6.40 7.95
C VAL A 196 2.64 6.17 9.43
N ASP A 197 2.24 7.08 10.31
CA ASP A 197 2.44 6.97 11.76
C ASP A 197 1.77 5.73 12.34
N ARG A 198 0.57 5.38 11.85
CA ARG A 198 -0.14 4.17 12.26
C ARG A 198 0.61 2.90 11.86
N VAL A 199 1.14 2.85 10.63
CA VAL A 199 1.81 1.65 10.10
C VAL A 199 3.21 1.49 10.68
N LEU A 200 3.97 2.58 10.79
CA LEU A 200 5.39 2.56 11.16
C LEU A 200 5.67 2.93 12.62
N GLY A 201 4.67 3.43 13.36
CA GLY A 201 4.87 3.94 14.72
C GLY A 201 5.63 5.27 14.79
N THR A 202 5.71 6.00 13.68
CA THR A 202 6.36 7.31 13.57
C THR A 202 5.48 8.44 14.13
N HIS A 203 5.96 9.68 14.03
CA HIS A 203 5.26 10.88 14.54
C HIS A 203 5.23 12.04 13.51
N TYR A 204 5.17 11.73 12.22
CA TYR A 204 5.13 12.71 11.13
C TYR A 204 3.92 13.63 11.19
N SER A 205 2.76 13.14 11.64
CA SER A 205 1.57 13.96 11.85
C SER A 205 1.81 15.09 12.87
N ARG A 206 2.68 14.86 13.86
CA ARG A 206 3.02 15.86 14.89
C ARG A 206 4.13 16.82 14.44
N SER A 207 5.11 16.33 13.69
CA SER A 207 6.23 17.15 13.21
C SER A 207 5.89 17.96 11.95
N HIS A 208 5.21 17.35 10.99
CA HIS A 208 4.84 17.95 9.70
C HIS A 208 3.36 18.36 9.62
N GLY A 209 2.47 17.84 10.46
CA GLY A 209 1.04 18.17 10.43
C GLY A 209 0.62 19.43 11.20
N ARG A 210 1.57 20.31 11.54
CA ARG A 210 1.23 21.58 12.22
C ARG A 210 0.56 22.52 11.22
N LYS A 211 -0.67 22.98 11.52
CA LYS A 211 -1.49 23.95 10.75
C LYS A 211 -0.79 25.27 10.34
N LYS A 212 0.44 25.52 10.78
CA LYS A 212 1.25 26.69 10.39
C LYS A 212 2.09 26.46 9.12
N LEU A 213 2.19 25.21 8.64
CA LEU A 213 2.92 24.89 7.42
C LEU A 213 1.98 25.10 6.23
N GLY A 214 2.39 25.89 5.24
CA GLY A 214 1.58 26.09 4.03
C GLY A 214 1.45 24.79 3.21
N THR A 215 0.40 24.70 2.40
CA THR A 215 0.06 23.52 1.57
C THR A 215 1.23 22.99 0.75
N LYS A 216 2.02 23.89 0.12
CA LYS A 216 3.21 23.49 -0.66
C LYS A 216 4.22 22.70 0.18
N ARG A 217 4.45 23.13 1.42
CA ARG A 217 5.38 22.47 2.34
C ARG A 217 4.83 21.16 2.88
N LEU A 218 3.51 21.05 3.06
CA LEU A 218 2.85 19.78 3.41
C LEU A 218 3.02 18.76 2.27
N LEU A 219 2.79 19.17 1.03
CA LEU A 219 2.99 18.33 -0.17
C LEU A 219 4.44 17.91 -0.33
N ALA A 220 5.38 18.85 -0.19
CA ALA A 220 6.81 18.54 -0.26
C ALA A 220 7.21 17.55 0.84
N SER A 221 6.71 17.73 2.07
CA SER A 221 6.94 16.81 3.18
C SER A 221 6.34 15.42 2.92
N MET A 222 5.14 15.35 2.36
CA MET A 222 4.49 14.10 1.94
C MET A 222 5.34 13.36 0.91
N CYS A 223 5.82 14.05 -0.13
CA CYS A 223 6.73 13.46 -1.12
C CYS A 223 8.03 12.96 -0.47
N GLN A 224 8.61 13.73 0.46
CA GLN A 224 9.84 13.34 1.13
C GLN A 224 9.67 12.09 2.00
N ILE A 225 8.57 12.01 2.77
CA ILE A 225 8.27 10.84 3.60
C ILE A 225 7.97 9.63 2.72
N ALA A 226 7.26 9.80 1.60
CA ALA A 226 7.03 8.73 0.63
C ALA A 226 8.34 8.18 0.03
N ASN A 227 9.30 9.06 -0.26
CA ASN A 227 10.63 8.64 -0.72
C ASN A 227 11.44 7.96 0.39
N LEU A 228 11.42 8.53 1.61
CA LEU A 228 12.13 8.00 2.78
C LEU A 228 11.73 6.58 3.12
N HIS A 229 10.46 6.24 2.94
CA HIS A 229 9.97 4.89 3.17
C HIS A 229 9.84 4.05 1.91
N ALA A 230 10.43 4.48 0.78
CA ALA A 230 10.30 3.80 -0.50
C ALA A 230 8.85 3.31 -0.73
N LEU A 231 7.90 4.23 -0.73
CA LEU A 231 6.48 3.89 -0.79
C LEU A 231 6.11 3.30 -2.17
N GLY A 232 5.71 2.04 -2.23
CA GLY A 232 5.41 1.33 -3.48
C GLY A 232 4.17 1.87 -4.17
N CYS A 233 3.04 1.86 -3.46
CA CYS A 233 1.75 2.32 -3.99
C CYS A 233 0.97 3.15 -2.95
N VAL A 234 0.38 4.27 -3.39
CA VAL A 234 -0.59 5.04 -2.59
C VAL A 234 -1.99 4.79 -3.13
N LEU A 235 -2.88 4.35 -2.26
CA LEU A 235 -4.27 4.07 -2.58
C LEU A 235 -5.15 5.14 -1.99
N LYS A 236 -5.75 5.92 -2.88
CA LYS A 236 -6.66 7.02 -2.54
C LYS A 236 -8.09 6.50 -2.63
N VAL A 237 -8.76 6.40 -1.48
CA VAL A 237 -10.18 6.03 -1.46
C VAL A 237 -11.02 7.31 -1.46
N MET A 238 -11.70 7.55 -2.58
CA MET A 238 -12.65 8.66 -2.72
C MET A 238 -14.06 8.13 -2.46
N LYS A 239 -14.77 8.74 -1.52
CA LYS A 239 -16.23 8.57 -1.39
C LYS A 239 -16.87 9.57 -2.34
N ILE A 240 -17.46 9.05 -3.42
CA ILE A 240 -18.30 9.81 -4.36
C ILE A 240 -19.74 9.72 -3.86
#